data_AF-A0A1E1UY08-F1
#
_entry.id   AF-A0A1E1UY08-F1
#
_cell.length_a   1.000
_cell.length_b   1.000
_cell.length_c   1.000
_cell.angle_alpha   90.00
_cell.angle_beta   90.00
_cell.angle_gamma   90.00
#
_symmetry.space_group_name_H-M   'P 1'
#
loop_
_entity.id
_entity.type
_entity.pdbx_description
1 polymer ?
#
loop_
_entity_poly.entity_id
_entity_poly.type
_entity_poly.pdbx_seq_one_letter_code
_entity_poly.pdbx_strand_id
1 'polypeptide(L)' 'MSPTYDEKLEQFRHREVERARKAGFSAYILNEDGTVIRVSPDGRLDLIVVQLGSQQGKARGAQPR' A
#
# COMPACT_ATOMS: atom_id res chain seq x y z
N MET A 1 17.50 -25.24 3.80
CA MET A 1 16.61 -24.93 2.66
C MET A 1 16.75 -23.45 2.32
N SER A 2 16.84 -23.11 1.05
CA SER A 2 16.81 -21.71 0.61
C SER A 2 15.35 -21.22 0.61
N PRO A 3 15.09 -19.96 1.02
CA PRO A 3 13.73 -19.46 1.03
C PRO A 3 13.16 -19.35 -0.38
N THR A 4 11.87 -19.60 -0.51
CA THR A 4 11.11 -19.43 -1.75
C THR A 4 11.07 -17.95 -2.15
N TYR A 5 10.61 -17.68 -3.37
CA TYR A 5 10.42 -16.30 -3.84
C TYR A 5 9.45 -15.54 -2.93
N ASP A 6 8.33 -16.16 -2.56
CA ASP A 6 7.29 -15.56 -1.72
C ASP A 6 7.83 -15.22 -0.33
N GLU A 7 8.59 -16.14 0.27
CA GLU A 7 9.24 -15.91 1.58
C GLU A 7 10.23 -14.75 1.53
N LYS A 8 11.00 -14.61 0.45
CA LYS A 8 11.91 -13.46 0.26
C LYS A 8 11.14 -12.15 0.09
N LEU A 9 10.02 -12.19 -0.62
CA LEU A 9 9.18 -11.02 -0.84
C LEU A 9 8.52 -10.56 0.46
N GLU A 10 8.02 -11.48 1.29
CA GLU A 10 7.49 -11.16 2.62
C GLU A 10 8.55 -10.56 3.53
N GLN A 11 9.76 -11.15 3.55
CA GLN A 11 10.88 -10.62 4.32
C GLN A 11 11.27 -9.20 3.88
N PHE A 12 11.26 -8.94 2.57
CA PHE A 12 11.51 -7.62 2.03
C PHE A 12 10.43 -6.62 2.48
N ARG A 13 9.15 -6.96 2.30
CA ARG A 13 8.02 -6.12 2.72
C ARG A 13 8.11 -5.79 4.20
N HIS A 14 8.39 -6.78 5.05
CA HIS A 14 8.51 -6.58 6.49
C HIS A 14 9.64 -5.59 6.84
N ARG A 15 10.82 -5.74 6.23
CA ARG A 15 11.96 -4.85 6.50
C ARG A 15 11.69 -3.40 6.10
N GLU A 16 11.06 -3.18 4.94
CA GLU A 16 10.77 -1.82 4.46
C GLU A 16 9.66 -1.15 5.26
N VAL A 17 8.62 -1.91 5.65
CA VAL A 17 7.58 -1.40 6.56
C VAL A 17 8.19 -0.98 7.90
N GLU A 18 9.07 -1.79 8.48
CA GLU A 18 9.74 -1.43 9.74
C GLU A 18 10.63 -0.20 9.61
N ARG A 19 11.32 -0.02 8.48
CA ARG A 19 12.09 1.20 8.20
C ARG A 19 11.19 2.43 8.12
N ALA A 20 10.08 2.34 7.40
CA ALA A 20 9.10 3.42 7.30
C ALA A 20 8.52 3.79 8.68
N ARG A 21 8.12 2.80 9.47
CA ARG A 21 7.61 2.99 10.84
C ARG A 21 8.61 3.70 11.73
N LYS A 22 9.88 3.24 11.75
CA LYS A 22 10.95 3.86 12.54
C LYS A 22 11.22 5.31 12.15
N ALA A 23 10.97 5.66 10.89
CA ALA A 23 11.10 7.03 10.39
C ALA A 23 9.83 7.89 10.61
N GLY A 24 8.77 7.33 11.22
CA GLY A 24 7.50 8.03 11.43
C GLY A 24 6.62 8.14 10.19
N PHE A 25 6.89 7.36 9.14
CA PHE A 25 6.13 7.36 7.89
C PHE A 25 5.18 6.18 7.79
N SER A 26 4.04 6.39 7.14
CA SER A 26 3.14 5.30 6.74
C SER A 26 3.73 4.55 5.55
N ALA A 27 3.64 3.22 5.57
CA ALA A 27 3.97 2.37 4.44
C ALA A 27 2.69 1.96 3.67
N TYR A 28 2.83 1.70 2.37
CA TYR A 28 1.73 1.22 1.52
C TYR A 28 2.19 -0.04 0.80
N ILE A 29 1.41 -1.11 0.91
CA ILE A 29 1.66 -2.40 0.26
C ILE A 29 0.59 -2.56 -0.82
N LEU A 30 0.99 -2.55 -2.08
CA LEU A 30 0.14 -2.91 -3.21
C LEU A 30 0.21 -4.42 -3.41
N ASN A 31 -0.94 -5.07 -3.34
CA ASN A 31 -1.08 -6.49 -3.62
C ASN A 31 -1.39 -6.73 -5.10
N GLU A 32 -1.16 -7.96 -5.56
CA GLU A 32 -1.37 -8.34 -6.96
C GLU A 32 -2.85 -8.29 -7.38
N ASP A 33 -3.77 -8.45 -6.42
CA ASP A 33 -5.22 -8.29 -6.62
C ASP A 33 -5.67 -6.83 -6.73
N GLY A 34 -4.73 -5.87 -6.66
CA GLY A 34 -4.99 -4.44 -6.72
C GLY A 34 -5.39 -3.81 -5.39
N THR A 35 -5.48 -4.59 -4.31
CA THR A 35 -5.73 -4.02 -2.97
C THR A 35 -4.49 -3.31 -2.44
N VAL A 36 -4.70 -2.24 -1.66
CA VAL A 36 -3.62 -1.51 -1.00
C VAL A 36 -3.80 -1.62 0.50
N ILE A 37 -2.76 -2.00 1.23
CA ILE A 37 -2.75 -1.96 2.70
C ILE A 37 -1.87 -0.79 3.14
N ARG A 38 -2.43 0.13 3.92
CA ARG A 38 -1.66 1.16 4.62
C ARG A 38 -1.24 0.62 5.98
N VAL A 39 0.05 0.71 6.28
CA VAL A 39 0.62 0.49 7.61
C VAL A 39 0.97 1.84 8.19
N SER A 40 0.27 2.25 9.24
CA SER A 40 0.55 3.49 9.97
C SER A 40 1.83 3.36 10.81
N PRO A 41 2.50 4.46 11.19
CA PRO A 41 3.74 4.39 11.98
C PRO A 41 3.60 3.64 13.32
N ASP A 42 2.42 3.75 13.94
CA ASP A 42 2.05 3.02 15.16
C ASP A 42 1.86 1.51 14.94
N GLY A 43 1.84 1.05 13.68
CA GLY A 43 1.62 -0.34 13.29
C GLY A 43 0.18 -0.66 12.93
N ARG A 44 -0.75 0.30 12.96
CA ARG A 44 -2.14 0.06 12.57
C ARG A 44 -2.23 -0.25 11.07
N LEU A 45 -2.95 -1.31 10.74
CA LEU A 45 -3.22 -1.73 9.37
C LEU A 45 -4.60 -1.24 8.92
N ASP A 46 -4.64 -0.51 7.81
CA ASP A 46 -5.87 -0.06 7.17
C ASP A 46 -5.92 -0.61 5.74
N LEU A 47 -6.96 -1.38 5.40
CA LEU A 47 -7.20 -1.82 4.02
C LEU A 47 -7.82 -0.69 3.21
N ILE A 48 -7.11 -0.25 2.19
CA ILE A 48 -7.53 0.75 1.20
C ILE A 48 -7.83 -0.02 -0.09
N VAL A 49 -9.10 -0.35 -0.32
CA VAL A 49 -9.50 -0.98 -1.58
C VAL A 49 -9.51 0.07 -2.68
N VAL A 50 -8.63 -0.06 -3.68
CA VAL A 50 -8.65 0.74 -4.91
C VAL A 50 -8.93 -0.20 -6.07
N GLN A 51 -10.20 -0.30 -6.49
CA GLN A 51 -10.52 -0.89 -7.79
C GLN A 51 -10.02 0.05 -8.89
N LEU A 52 -8.80 -0.18 -9.39
CA LEU A 52 -8.29 0.54 -10.54
C LEU A 52 -8.73 -0.18 -11.82
N GLY A 53 -9.94 0.16 -12.30
CA GLY A 53 -10.41 -0.34 -13.60
C GLY A 53 -11.90 -0.25 -13.88
N SER A 54 -12.51 0.94 -13.81
CA SER A 54 -13.63 1.40 -14.70
C SER A 54 -14.21 2.75 -14.23
N GLN A 55 -13.46 3.86 -14.38
CA GLN A 55 -14.10 5.18 -14.52
C GLN A 55 -13.22 6.13 -15.35
N GLN A 56 -13.11 5.83 -16.64
CA GLN A 56 -12.94 6.90 -17.62
C GLN A 56 -14.30 7.62 -17.70
N GLY A 57 -14.40 8.84 -17.17
CA GLY A 57 -15.60 9.65 -17.38
C GLY A 57 -15.85 10.73 -16.33
N LYS A 58 -15.32 11.93 -16.60
CA LYS A 58 -15.67 13.23 -16.00
C LYS A 58 -15.13 13.50 -14.59
N ALA A 59 -13.90 14.02 -14.57
CA ALA A 59 -13.61 15.16 -13.71
C ALA A 59 -14.61 16.29 -14.06
N ARG A 60 -15.72 16.39 -13.32
CA ARG A 60 -16.52 17.61 -13.29
C ARG A 60 -15.72 18.64 -12.52
N GLY A 61 -15.48 19.76 -13.19
CA GLY A 61 -14.57 20.80 -12.76
C GLY A 61 -14.91 21.33 -11.38
N ALA A 62 -13.84 21.63 -10.63
CA ALA A 62 -13.89 22.61 -9.57
C ALA A 62 -14.39 23.93 -10.16
N GLN A 63 -15.57 24.39 -9.73
CA GLN A 63 -15.99 25.78 -9.92
C GLN A 63 -15.15 26.64 -8.96
N PRO A 64 -14.36 27.61 -9.47
CA PRO A 64 -13.99 28.77 -8.67
C PRO A 64 -15.19 29.71 -8.54
N ARG A 65 -15.17 30.48 -7.45
CA ARG A 65 -16.21 31.38 -6.96
C ARG A 65 -16.81 32.32 -7.99
#